data_AF-A0A973GVL3-F1
#
_entry.id   AF-A0A973GVL3-F1
#
_cell.length_a   1.000
_cell.length_b   1.000
_cell.length_c   1.000
_cell.angle_alpha   90.00
_cell.angle_beta   90.00
_cell.angle_gamma   90.00
#
_symmetry.space_group_name_H-M   'P 1'
#
loop_
_entity.id
_entity.type
_entity.pdbx_description
1 polymer ?
#
loop_
_entity_poly.entity_id
_entity_poly.type
_entity_poly.pdbx_seq_one_letter_code
_entity_poly.pdbx_strand_id
1 'polypeptide(L)'
;MRHKLYYLWIKTYESIRTLNLNDIMFKNWILIRFRKVSHDVRKVRRMIRSKHYQQAIDYAQTKLSRKQFYPPLNLMKYTAHAYKHCGEFDKANELAERVLFNFGGITVRTLIQTIDEINHFDPTIKTIYQFQGGAENLGVCIHSTEHPLYFTKIIPYFKFHDNREVEFYSRIEHEFKPLKEFVPKFYASAKDSIHPLQYLTTHFIDKIDIGLERLTDLIEFDEVCRKIPYQSISFKQGSYQATNRLLHDPLLLFSMIQHLKGKVKHPLIQSIEPKAYNRVKECSRKINPKKHYCLLHNDLHHKNVFWDTTDNKLIVLDWNTYGWGLKGIDVIKFVSHFKLDFNWFKHIYLDKIDDENKQLLVFLLIYYKVQQNKDIQSEIDFFYLPAYQYLTQERE
;
A
#
# COMPACT_ATOMS: atom_id res chain seq x y z
N MET A 1 -17.59 18.15 -23.30
CA MET A 1 -17.07 16.81 -22.92
C MET A 1 -16.42 16.04 -24.08
N ARG A 2 -16.86 16.20 -25.35
CA ARG A 2 -16.33 15.45 -26.52
C ARG A 2 -14.91 15.86 -26.98
N HIS A 3 -14.49 17.11 -26.82
CA HIS A 3 -13.15 17.57 -27.24
C HIS A 3 -11.98 17.02 -26.40
N LYS A 4 -12.20 16.73 -25.11
CA LYS A 4 -11.14 16.25 -24.21
C LYS A 4 -10.76 14.79 -24.50
N LEU A 5 -11.75 13.97 -24.86
CA LEU A 5 -11.55 12.59 -25.33
C LEU A 5 -10.86 12.54 -26.69
N TYR A 6 -11.24 13.43 -27.60
CA TYR A 6 -10.60 13.54 -28.92
C TYR A 6 -9.12 13.96 -28.81
N TYR A 7 -8.81 14.93 -27.97
CA TYR A 7 -7.43 15.35 -27.71
C TYR A 7 -6.59 14.25 -27.05
N LEU A 8 -7.14 13.53 -26.06
CA LEU A 8 -6.46 12.37 -25.47
C LEU A 8 -6.24 11.26 -26.52
N TRP A 9 -7.22 11.04 -27.39
CA TRP A 9 -7.12 10.02 -28.44
C TRP A 9 -6.05 10.36 -29.47
N ILE A 10 -6.00 11.60 -29.98
CA ILE A 10 -4.96 12.05 -30.93
C ILE A 10 -3.57 12.02 -30.30
N LYS A 11 -3.42 12.45 -29.04
CA LYS A 11 -2.11 12.42 -28.37
C LYS A 11 -1.62 10.99 -28.14
N THR A 12 -2.54 10.07 -27.86
CA THR A 12 -2.27 8.63 -27.74
C THR A 12 -1.92 8.05 -29.11
N TYR A 13 -2.65 8.42 -30.16
CA TYR A 13 -2.44 7.98 -31.54
C TYR A 13 -1.08 8.43 -32.11
N GLU A 14 -0.71 9.70 -31.96
CA GLU A 14 0.60 10.20 -32.40
C GLU A 14 1.78 9.61 -31.61
N SER A 15 1.56 9.32 -30.31
CA SER A 15 2.56 8.61 -29.49
C SER A 15 2.72 7.14 -29.91
N ILE A 16 1.66 6.51 -30.41
CA ILE A 16 1.69 5.13 -30.95
C ILE A 16 2.32 5.12 -32.35
N ARG A 17 2.08 6.15 -33.18
CA ARG A 17 2.54 6.25 -34.57
C ARG A 17 4.05 6.45 -34.71
N THR A 18 4.67 7.17 -33.77
CA THR A 18 6.07 7.62 -33.85
C THR A 18 7.08 6.66 -33.22
N LEU A 19 6.63 5.55 -32.63
CA LEU A 19 7.48 4.61 -31.91
C LEU A 19 7.31 3.20 -32.45
N ASN A 20 8.42 2.45 -32.48
CA ASN A 20 8.48 1.08 -33.00
C ASN A 20 7.41 0.18 -32.34
N LEU A 21 6.32 -0.04 -33.08
CA LEU A 21 5.07 -0.62 -32.58
C LEU A 21 5.27 -2.03 -32.02
N ASN A 22 6.23 -2.81 -32.55
CA ASN A 22 6.53 -4.15 -32.04
C ASN A 22 7.18 -4.12 -30.66
N ASP A 23 8.03 -3.13 -30.41
CA ASP A 23 8.73 -2.95 -29.14
C ASP A 23 7.77 -2.40 -28.07
N ILE A 24 6.89 -1.47 -28.44
CA ILE A 24 5.78 -1.00 -27.61
C ILE A 24 4.78 -2.11 -27.36
N MET A 25 4.37 -2.86 -28.38
CA MET A 25 3.39 -3.92 -28.23
C MET A 25 3.94 -5.02 -27.34
N PHE A 26 5.18 -5.49 -27.52
CA PHE A 26 5.73 -6.54 -26.67
C PHE A 26 5.97 -6.05 -25.22
N LYS A 27 6.59 -4.87 -25.04
CA LYS A 27 6.87 -4.29 -23.71
C LYS A 27 5.59 -3.84 -22.98
N ASN A 28 4.65 -3.22 -23.68
CA ASN A 28 3.36 -2.84 -23.10
C ASN A 28 2.41 -4.02 -22.99
N TRP A 29 2.53 -5.10 -23.76
CA TRP A 29 1.63 -6.24 -23.62
C TRP A 29 1.92 -7.06 -22.36
N ILE A 30 3.18 -7.19 -21.95
CA ILE A 30 3.51 -7.74 -20.62
C ILE A 30 2.95 -6.83 -19.52
N LEU A 31 3.16 -5.51 -19.61
CA LEU A 31 2.59 -4.53 -18.67
C LEU A 31 1.06 -4.53 -18.66
N ILE A 32 0.40 -4.62 -19.82
CA ILE A 32 -1.05 -4.69 -19.98
C ILE A 32 -1.57 -6.01 -19.43
N ARG A 33 -0.86 -7.12 -19.59
CA ARG A 33 -1.24 -8.41 -18.96
C ARG A 33 -1.11 -8.40 -17.45
N PHE A 34 -0.07 -7.76 -16.93
CA PHE A 34 0.16 -7.65 -15.49
C PHE A 34 -0.78 -6.61 -14.85
N ARG A 35 -1.14 -5.54 -15.56
CA ARG A 35 -1.97 -4.43 -15.02
C ARG A 35 -3.45 -4.52 -15.35
N LYS A 36 -3.85 -5.09 -16.50
CA LYS A 36 -5.26 -5.26 -16.85
C LYS A 36 -5.81 -6.46 -16.08
N VAL A 37 -6.50 -6.15 -14.99
CA VAL A 37 -7.21 -7.15 -14.19
C VAL A 37 -8.35 -7.72 -15.04
N SER A 38 -8.15 -8.93 -15.57
CA SER A 38 -9.18 -9.60 -16.36
C SER A 38 -10.47 -9.79 -15.54
N HIS A 39 -11.60 -10.02 -16.21
CA HIS A 39 -12.85 -10.36 -15.53
C HIS A 39 -12.65 -11.54 -14.56
N ASP A 40 -11.91 -12.57 -14.99
CA ASP A 40 -11.62 -13.75 -14.16
C ASP A 40 -10.81 -13.40 -12.91
N VAL A 41 -9.76 -12.59 -13.05
CA VAL A 41 -8.96 -12.14 -11.90
C VAL A 41 -9.83 -11.33 -10.92
N ARG A 42 -10.71 -10.44 -11.42
CA ARG A 42 -11.64 -9.69 -10.54
C ARG A 42 -12.59 -10.63 -9.79
N LYS A 43 -13.09 -11.67 -10.46
CA LYS A 43 -14.00 -12.65 -9.85
C LYS A 43 -13.29 -13.47 -8.77
N VAL A 44 -12.09 -14.00 -9.05
CA VAL A 44 -11.26 -14.72 -8.07
C VAL A 44 -10.91 -13.84 -6.87
N ARG A 45 -10.48 -12.59 -7.10
CA ARG A 45 -10.21 -11.63 -6.00
C ARG A 45 -11.42 -11.38 -5.13
N ARG A 46 -12.63 -11.31 -5.72
CA ARG A 46 -13.87 -11.16 -4.95
C ARG A 46 -14.12 -12.38 -4.06
N MET A 47 -13.95 -13.59 -4.60
CA MET A 47 -14.10 -14.84 -3.83
C MET A 47 -13.09 -14.90 -2.67
N ILE A 48 -11.81 -14.58 -2.92
CA ILE A 48 -10.75 -14.51 -1.89
C ILE A 48 -11.10 -13.49 -0.80
N ARG A 49 -11.58 -12.29 -1.18
CA ARG A 49 -12.00 -11.26 -0.21
C ARG A 49 -13.18 -11.70 0.65
N SER A 50 -14.06 -12.53 0.09
CA SER A 50 -15.18 -13.13 0.81
C SER A 50 -14.81 -14.45 1.51
N LYS A 51 -13.52 -14.81 1.59
CA LYS A 51 -13.01 -16.05 2.20
C LYS A 51 -13.54 -17.35 1.56
N HIS A 52 -14.00 -17.30 0.31
CA HIS A 52 -14.41 -18.48 -0.47
C HIS A 52 -13.23 -19.05 -1.25
N TYR A 53 -12.18 -19.50 -0.54
CA TYR A 53 -10.91 -19.89 -1.16
C TYR A 53 -11.04 -21.11 -2.08
N GLN A 54 -11.74 -22.17 -1.66
CA GLN A 54 -11.95 -23.36 -2.50
C GLN A 54 -12.67 -23.03 -3.81
N GLN A 55 -13.76 -22.25 -3.75
CA GLN A 55 -14.49 -21.82 -4.96
C GLN A 55 -13.61 -20.98 -5.89
N ALA A 56 -12.70 -20.18 -5.32
CA ALA A 56 -11.74 -19.40 -6.10
C ALA A 56 -10.74 -20.31 -6.83
N ILE A 57 -10.26 -21.37 -6.16
CA ILE A 57 -9.38 -22.40 -6.74
C ILE A 57 -10.10 -23.12 -7.89
N ASP A 58 -11.28 -23.69 -7.65
CA ASP A 58 -12.03 -24.47 -8.64
C ASP A 58 -12.35 -23.63 -9.89
N TYR A 59 -12.77 -22.38 -9.67
CA TYR A 59 -13.04 -21.44 -10.75
C TYR A 59 -11.78 -21.15 -11.56
N ALA A 60 -10.67 -20.87 -10.89
CA ALA A 60 -9.42 -20.53 -11.56
C ALA A 60 -8.83 -21.73 -12.31
N GLN A 61 -8.85 -22.93 -11.74
CA GLN A 61 -8.40 -24.15 -12.41
C GLN A 61 -9.16 -24.41 -13.71
N THR A 62 -10.49 -24.23 -13.69
CA THR A 62 -11.34 -24.34 -14.89
C THR A 62 -10.94 -23.34 -16.00
N LYS A 63 -10.39 -22.18 -15.62
CA LYS A 63 -9.89 -21.19 -16.59
C LYS A 63 -8.46 -21.46 -17.04
N LEU A 64 -7.61 -21.95 -16.13
CA LEU A 64 -6.22 -22.30 -16.40
C LEU A 64 -6.08 -23.59 -17.22
N SER A 65 -7.05 -24.51 -17.15
CA SER A 65 -7.06 -25.74 -17.95
C SER A 65 -7.41 -25.54 -19.42
N ARG A 66 -8.05 -24.41 -19.77
CA ARG A 66 -8.29 -24.06 -21.17
C ARG A 66 -6.95 -23.77 -21.82
N LYS A 67 -6.60 -24.48 -22.90
CA LYS A 67 -5.38 -24.24 -23.69
C LYS A 67 -5.36 -22.77 -24.14
N GLN A 68 -4.66 -21.94 -23.38
CA GLN A 68 -4.32 -20.58 -23.76
C GLN A 68 -2.87 -20.58 -24.19
N PHE A 69 -2.57 -19.90 -25.29
CA PHE A 69 -1.21 -19.76 -25.78
C PHE A 69 -0.29 -19.09 -24.74
N TYR A 70 -0.86 -18.41 -23.74
CA TYR A 70 -0.16 -17.97 -22.54
C TYR A 70 -1.06 -17.96 -21.31
N PRO A 71 -0.58 -18.44 -20.15
CA PRO A 71 -1.36 -18.47 -18.94
C PRO A 71 -1.49 -17.06 -18.31
N PRO A 72 -2.68 -16.72 -17.77
CA PRO A 72 -2.90 -15.44 -17.09
C PRO A 72 -2.17 -15.40 -15.74
N LEU A 73 -0.94 -14.86 -15.72
CA LEU A 73 -0.05 -14.81 -14.54
C LEU A 73 -0.76 -14.34 -13.26
N ASN A 74 -1.53 -13.25 -13.33
CA ASN A 74 -2.28 -12.76 -12.19
C ASN A 74 -3.29 -13.79 -11.66
N LEU A 75 -3.98 -14.52 -12.54
CA LEU A 75 -4.92 -15.55 -12.10
C LEU A 75 -4.17 -16.63 -11.33
N MET A 76 -3.03 -17.10 -11.85
CA MET A 76 -2.18 -18.07 -11.15
C MET A 76 -1.71 -17.55 -9.79
N LYS A 77 -1.25 -16.29 -9.70
CA LYS A 77 -0.86 -15.67 -8.41
C LYS A 77 -1.99 -15.68 -7.38
N TYR A 78 -3.20 -15.29 -7.80
CA TYR A 78 -4.35 -15.28 -6.88
C TYR A 78 -4.81 -16.70 -6.52
N THR A 79 -4.67 -17.67 -7.43
CA THR A 79 -4.91 -19.09 -7.11
C THR A 79 -3.88 -19.63 -6.13
N ALA A 80 -2.60 -19.30 -6.27
CA ALA A 80 -1.54 -19.66 -5.32
C ALA A 80 -1.84 -19.08 -3.93
N HIS A 81 -2.32 -17.83 -3.89
CA HIS A 81 -2.81 -17.22 -2.66
C HIS A 81 -3.99 -17.99 -2.07
N ALA A 82 -4.96 -18.41 -2.87
CA ALA A 82 -6.08 -19.22 -2.37
C ALA A 82 -5.62 -20.58 -1.82
N TYR A 83 -4.71 -21.29 -2.51
CA TYR A 83 -4.11 -22.54 -2.00
C TYR A 83 -3.43 -22.36 -0.65
N LYS A 84 -2.63 -21.29 -0.50
CA LYS A 84 -1.97 -20.96 0.77
C LYS A 84 -2.98 -20.83 1.92
N HIS A 85 -4.12 -20.15 1.69
CA HIS A 85 -5.18 -20.01 2.70
C HIS A 85 -5.94 -21.32 2.99
N CYS A 86 -5.89 -22.30 2.08
CA CYS A 86 -6.41 -23.66 2.32
C CYS A 86 -5.37 -24.59 2.99
N GLY A 87 -4.15 -24.11 3.29
CA GLY A 87 -3.07 -24.95 3.84
C GLY A 87 -2.35 -25.82 2.79
N GLU A 88 -2.65 -25.64 1.50
CA GLU A 88 -2.04 -26.39 0.40
C GLU A 88 -0.74 -25.71 -0.07
N PHE A 89 0.26 -25.61 0.81
CA PHE A 89 1.49 -24.86 0.58
C PHE A 89 2.30 -25.35 -0.64
N ASP A 90 2.40 -26.65 -0.85
CA ASP A 90 3.14 -27.22 -1.99
C ASP A 90 2.54 -26.77 -3.33
N LYS A 91 1.21 -26.80 -3.46
CA LYS A 91 0.51 -26.33 -4.66
C LYS A 91 0.63 -24.81 -4.84
N ALA A 92 0.63 -24.06 -3.74
CA ALA A 92 0.85 -22.62 -3.78
C ALA A 92 2.26 -22.29 -4.30
N ASN A 93 3.27 -22.99 -3.81
CA ASN A 93 4.66 -22.84 -4.26
C ASN A 93 4.83 -23.28 -5.71
N GLU A 94 4.37 -24.48 -6.10
CA GLU A 94 4.43 -24.96 -7.49
C GLU A 94 3.84 -23.92 -8.46
N LEU A 95 2.69 -23.34 -8.11
CA LEU A 95 2.04 -22.35 -8.97
C LEU A 95 2.80 -21.01 -9.00
N ALA A 96 3.43 -20.62 -7.89
CA ALA A 96 4.27 -19.44 -7.83
C ALA A 96 5.56 -19.60 -8.65
N GLU A 97 6.19 -20.78 -8.60
CA GLU A 97 7.35 -21.12 -9.44
C GLU A 97 6.99 -21.05 -10.92
N ARG A 98 5.81 -21.58 -11.30
CA ARG A 98 5.31 -21.45 -12.66
C ARG A 98 5.06 -19.99 -13.03
N VAL A 99 4.58 -19.14 -12.12
CA VAL A 99 4.45 -17.70 -12.38
C VAL A 99 5.82 -17.06 -12.61
N LEU A 100 6.80 -17.36 -11.76
CA LEU A 100 8.17 -16.86 -11.89
C LEU A 100 8.77 -17.25 -13.26
N PHE A 101 8.67 -18.52 -13.64
CA PHE A 101 9.15 -19.03 -14.92
C PHE A 101 8.43 -18.39 -16.11
N ASN A 102 7.10 -18.31 -16.10
CA ASN A 102 6.35 -17.70 -17.20
C ASN A 102 6.55 -16.17 -17.30
N PHE A 103 6.94 -15.51 -16.21
CA PHE A 103 7.22 -14.07 -16.21
C PHE A 103 8.64 -13.76 -16.67
N GLY A 104 9.64 -14.38 -16.06
CA GLY A 104 11.04 -14.04 -16.24
C GLY A 104 11.87 -15.04 -17.03
N GLY A 105 11.32 -16.23 -17.34
CA GLY A 105 12.09 -17.34 -17.93
C GLY A 105 13.13 -17.93 -16.99
N ILE A 106 12.95 -17.76 -15.68
CA ILE A 106 13.92 -18.17 -14.65
C ILE A 106 13.36 -19.32 -13.80
N THR A 107 14.21 -20.27 -13.45
CA THR A 107 13.89 -21.33 -12.48
C THR A 107 14.20 -20.87 -11.06
N VAL A 108 13.61 -21.50 -10.04
CA VAL A 108 13.95 -21.21 -8.64
C VAL A 108 15.44 -21.42 -8.35
N ARG A 109 16.03 -22.48 -8.90
CA ARG A 109 17.46 -22.77 -8.71
C ARG A 109 18.34 -21.64 -9.26
N THR A 110 18.05 -21.19 -10.47
CA THR A 110 18.78 -20.07 -11.09
C THR A 110 18.56 -18.78 -10.31
N LEU A 111 17.32 -18.51 -9.88
CA LEU A 111 17.00 -17.34 -9.05
C LEU A 111 17.84 -17.31 -7.76
N ILE A 112 17.89 -18.43 -7.03
CA ILE A 112 18.64 -18.54 -5.78
C ILE A 112 20.12 -18.30 -6.02
N GLN A 113 20.70 -18.97 -7.03
CA GLN A 113 22.11 -18.77 -7.39
C GLN A 113 22.42 -17.30 -7.69
N THR A 114 21.59 -16.64 -8.50
CA THR A 114 21.75 -15.20 -8.81
C THR A 114 21.69 -14.33 -7.56
N ILE A 115 20.76 -14.60 -6.64
CA ILE A 115 20.61 -13.82 -5.39
C ILE A 115 21.81 -14.03 -4.46
N ASP A 116 22.28 -15.27 -4.32
CA ASP A 116 23.42 -15.60 -3.46
C ASP A 116 24.71 -14.96 -4.00
N GLU A 117 24.91 -14.98 -5.32
CA GLU A 117 26.04 -14.31 -6.00
C GLU A 117 26.01 -12.79 -5.82
N ILE A 118 24.83 -12.16 -6.01
CA ILE A 118 24.65 -10.70 -5.87
C ILE A 118 24.91 -10.23 -4.43
N ASN A 119 24.42 -10.99 -3.46
CA ASN A 119 24.47 -10.60 -2.04
C ASN A 119 25.77 -11.03 -1.34
N HIS A 120 26.61 -11.82 -2.02
CA HIS A 120 27.82 -12.44 -1.47
C HIS A 120 27.56 -13.14 -0.14
N PHE A 121 26.48 -13.92 -0.06
CA PHE A 121 26.14 -14.63 1.16
C PHE A 121 27.22 -15.66 1.52
N ASP A 122 27.43 -15.86 2.82
CA ASP A 122 28.27 -16.93 3.33
C ASP A 122 27.71 -18.30 2.87
N PRO A 123 28.55 -19.25 2.42
CA PRO A 123 28.10 -20.57 1.97
C PRO A 123 27.29 -21.37 3.00
N THR A 124 27.37 -21.03 4.29
CA THR A 124 26.56 -21.64 5.36
C THR A 124 25.10 -21.16 5.36
N ILE A 125 24.81 -20.04 4.70
CA ILE A 125 23.46 -19.50 4.56
C ILE A 125 22.71 -20.32 3.52
N LYS A 126 21.61 -20.94 3.95
CA LYS A 126 20.66 -21.62 3.08
C LYS A 126 19.60 -20.64 2.60
N THR A 127 19.40 -20.60 1.29
CA THR A 127 18.35 -19.79 0.67
C THR A 127 17.18 -20.68 0.24
N ILE A 128 15.97 -20.35 0.69
CA ILE A 128 14.73 -21.05 0.33
C ILE A 128 13.75 -20.08 -0.31
N TYR A 129 13.33 -20.39 -1.54
CA TYR A 129 12.23 -19.67 -2.19
C TYR A 129 10.88 -20.12 -1.61
N GLN A 130 10.00 -19.16 -1.34
CA GLN A 130 8.65 -19.44 -0.87
C GLN A 130 7.64 -18.40 -1.38
N PHE A 131 6.40 -18.84 -1.57
CA PHE A 131 5.31 -17.93 -1.90
C PHE A 131 4.68 -17.33 -0.62
N GLN A 132 5.00 -16.07 -0.34
CA GLN A 132 4.39 -15.34 0.79
C GLN A 132 3.12 -14.55 0.43
N GLY A 133 2.78 -14.44 -0.86
CA GLY A 133 1.66 -13.63 -1.34
C GLY A 133 2.08 -12.24 -1.81
N GLY A 134 1.13 -11.29 -1.78
CA GLY A 134 1.33 -9.94 -2.28
C GLY A 134 0.89 -9.76 -3.73
N ALA A 135 0.30 -8.60 -4.04
CA ALA A 135 -0.19 -8.31 -5.38
C ALA A 135 0.97 -8.08 -6.37
N GLU A 136 2.07 -7.49 -5.90
CA GLU A 136 3.17 -7.01 -6.74
C GLU A 136 4.34 -8.00 -6.80
N ASN A 137 4.60 -8.75 -5.72
CA ASN A 137 5.75 -9.66 -5.61
C ASN A 137 5.51 -10.99 -6.34
N LEU A 138 6.56 -11.57 -6.93
CA LEU A 138 6.52 -12.90 -7.55
C LEU A 138 6.79 -14.03 -6.55
N GLY A 139 7.36 -13.69 -5.40
CA GLY A 139 7.72 -14.60 -4.32
C GLY A 139 8.74 -13.93 -3.42
N VAL A 140 9.27 -14.70 -2.47
CA VAL A 140 10.34 -14.22 -1.59
C VAL A 140 11.36 -15.34 -1.38
N CYS A 141 12.59 -14.96 -1.05
CA CYS A 141 13.62 -15.87 -0.56
C CYS A 141 13.86 -15.60 0.92
N ILE A 142 13.92 -16.65 1.73
CA ILE A 142 14.37 -16.60 3.12
C ILE A 142 15.78 -17.15 3.16
N HIS A 143 16.66 -16.38 3.79
CA HIS A 143 18.07 -16.73 3.94
C HIS A 143 18.32 -17.02 5.41
N SER A 144 18.79 -18.21 5.72
CA SER A 144 18.92 -18.69 7.10
C SER A 144 20.16 -19.53 7.29
N THR A 145 20.78 -19.44 8.46
CA THR A 145 21.67 -20.50 8.95
C THR A 145 20.82 -21.50 9.74
N GLU A 146 20.84 -21.45 11.07
CA GLU A 146 19.89 -22.13 11.97
C GLU A 146 18.63 -21.29 12.18
N HIS A 147 18.75 -19.96 12.08
CA HIS A 147 17.66 -19.01 12.23
C HIS A 147 17.54 -18.13 10.97
N PRO A 148 16.34 -17.63 10.64
CA PRO A 148 16.15 -16.67 9.56
C PRO A 148 16.98 -15.40 9.80
N LEU A 149 17.80 -15.02 8.81
CA LEU A 149 18.68 -13.85 8.87
C LEU A 149 18.22 -12.75 7.92
N TYR A 150 17.90 -13.10 6.68
CA TYR A 150 17.50 -12.15 5.65
C TYR A 150 16.22 -12.56 4.94
N PHE A 151 15.55 -11.55 4.39
CA PHE A 151 14.34 -11.65 3.60
C PHE A 151 14.54 -10.91 2.28
N THR A 152 14.43 -11.62 1.16
CA THR A 152 14.54 -11.01 -0.17
C THR A 152 13.20 -11.03 -0.90
N LYS A 153 12.68 -9.85 -1.24
CA LYS A 153 11.50 -9.71 -2.12
C LYS A 153 11.92 -9.88 -3.58
N ILE A 154 11.17 -10.70 -4.33
CA ILE A 154 11.34 -10.89 -5.77
C ILE A 154 10.29 -10.07 -6.51
N ILE A 155 10.73 -9.02 -7.19
CA ILE A 155 9.82 -8.02 -7.75
C ILE A 155 9.96 -7.95 -9.27
N PRO A 156 8.85 -7.86 -10.02
CA PRO A 156 8.89 -7.54 -11.45
C PRO A 156 9.61 -6.22 -11.71
N TYR A 157 10.62 -6.24 -12.57
CA TYR A 157 11.29 -5.04 -13.06
C TYR A 157 10.79 -4.67 -14.45
N PHE A 158 10.26 -3.47 -14.57
CA PHE A 158 9.90 -2.88 -15.85
C PHE A 158 10.82 -1.69 -16.09
N LYS A 159 11.62 -1.75 -17.17
CA LYS A 159 12.40 -0.60 -17.64
C LYS A 159 11.45 0.61 -17.68
N PHE A 160 11.83 1.74 -17.04
CA PHE A 160 11.03 2.97 -16.84
C PHE A 160 10.02 3.02 -15.68
N HIS A 161 9.93 1.98 -14.85
CA HIS A 161 9.24 2.04 -13.56
C HIS A 161 10.21 1.67 -12.45
N ASP A 162 10.80 2.69 -11.82
CA ASP A 162 11.61 2.46 -10.64
C ASP A 162 10.73 1.94 -9.50
N ASN A 163 11.19 0.87 -8.86
CA ASN A 163 10.54 0.35 -7.68
C ASN A 163 10.83 1.29 -6.51
N ARG A 164 9.77 1.95 -6.06
CA ARG A 164 9.82 2.93 -4.97
C ARG A 164 10.32 2.35 -3.66
N GLU A 165 9.96 1.10 -3.36
CA GLU A 165 10.41 0.47 -2.12
C GLU A 165 11.92 0.30 -2.14
N VAL A 166 12.49 -0.18 -3.25
CA VAL A 166 13.96 -0.29 -3.41
C VAL A 166 14.64 1.08 -3.29
N GLU A 167 14.07 2.09 -3.95
CA GLU A 167 14.59 3.46 -3.88
C GLU A 167 14.54 4.02 -2.45
N PHE A 168 13.47 3.74 -1.70
CA PHE A 168 13.34 4.12 -0.30
C PHE A 168 14.46 3.52 0.54
N TYR A 169 14.66 2.21 0.49
CA TYR A 169 15.70 1.55 1.28
C TYR A 169 17.11 1.96 0.86
N SER A 170 17.37 2.22 -0.43
CA SER A 170 18.67 2.74 -0.86
C SER A 170 18.99 4.14 -0.32
N ARG A 171 17.96 4.91 0.05
CA ARG A 171 18.08 6.30 0.53
C ARG A 171 17.95 6.44 2.03
N ILE A 172 17.47 5.40 2.73
CA ILE A 172 17.21 5.48 4.16
C ILE A 172 18.47 5.81 4.97
N GLU A 173 19.63 5.39 4.47
CA GLU A 173 20.91 5.66 5.11
C GLU A 173 21.27 7.15 5.19
N HIS A 174 20.78 7.94 4.23
CA HIS A 174 21.19 9.33 4.01
C HIS A 174 20.03 10.31 4.09
N GLU A 175 18.97 10.12 3.31
CA GLU A 175 17.82 11.05 3.22
C GLU A 175 16.83 10.86 4.37
N PHE A 176 16.63 9.63 4.83
CA PHE A 176 15.61 9.28 5.83
C PHE A 176 16.21 8.62 7.07
N LYS A 177 17.41 9.05 7.49
CA LYS A 177 18.16 8.45 8.60
C LYS A 177 17.34 8.24 9.88
N PRO A 178 16.48 9.17 10.33
CA PRO A 178 15.65 8.96 11.51
C PRO A 178 14.67 7.78 11.41
N LEU A 179 14.29 7.34 10.20
CA LEU A 179 13.37 6.22 10.00
C LEU A 179 13.99 4.83 10.15
N LYS A 180 15.32 4.73 10.28
CA LYS A 180 16.00 3.42 10.41
C LYS A 180 15.53 2.62 11.62
N GLU A 181 15.07 3.29 12.66
CA GLU A 181 14.55 2.65 13.87
C GLU A 181 13.19 1.98 13.64
N PHE A 182 12.48 2.38 12.59
CA PHE A 182 11.10 1.95 12.29
C PHE A 182 10.99 1.06 11.07
N VAL A 183 12.09 0.60 10.47
CA VAL A 183 12.05 -0.24 9.27
C VAL A 183 13.03 -1.42 9.39
N PRO A 184 12.86 -2.48 8.57
CA PRO A 184 13.88 -3.51 8.44
C PRO A 184 15.23 -2.89 8.06
N LYS A 185 16.31 -3.38 8.67
CA LYS A 185 17.64 -2.97 8.26
C LYS A 185 17.88 -3.39 6.80
N PHE A 186 18.24 -2.42 5.96
CA PHE A 186 18.58 -2.67 4.57
C PHE A 186 19.87 -3.48 4.48
N TYR A 187 19.88 -4.52 3.64
CA TYR A 187 21.07 -5.30 3.35
C TYR A 187 21.60 -4.96 1.95
N ALA A 188 20.78 -5.19 0.92
CA ALA A 188 21.16 -4.94 -0.46
C ALA A 188 19.95 -4.84 -1.39
N SER A 189 20.17 -4.33 -2.59
CA SER A 189 19.21 -4.41 -3.68
C SER A 189 19.93 -4.53 -5.01
N ALA A 190 19.36 -5.27 -5.95
CA ALA A 190 19.95 -5.43 -7.27
C ALA A 190 18.88 -5.58 -8.35
N LYS A 191 19.26 -5.23 -9.57
CA LYS A 191 18.48 -5.49 -10.78
C LYS A 191 19.13 -6.66 -11.50
N ASP A 192 18.33 -7.63 -11.92
CA ASP A 192 18.83 -8.74 -12.72
C ASP A 192 19.13 -8.25 -14.14
N SER A 193 20.36 -8.50 -14.61
CA SER A 193 20.80 -8.06 -15.94
C SER A 193 20.24 -8.91 -17.08
N ILE A 194 19.78 -10.13 -16.78
CA ILE A 194 19.31 -11.12 -17.75
C ILE A 194 17.78 -11.18 -17.71
N HIS A 195 17.22 -11.23 -16.51
CA HIS A 195 15.78 -11.39 -16.28
C HIS A 195 15.13 -10.05 -15.93
N PRO A 196 13.83 -9.85 -16.21
CA PRO A 196 13.12 -8.63 -15.85
C PRO A 196 12.76 -8.61 -14.35
N LEU A 197 13.75 -8.80 -13.48
CA LEU A 197 13.57 -8.93 -12.03
C LEU A 197 14.39 -7.91 -11.26
N GLN A 198 13.88 -7.56 -10.08
CA GLN A 198 14.58 -6.75 -9.09
C GLN A 198 14.45 -7.40 -7.71
N TYR A 199 15.53 -7.33 -6.95
CA TYR A 199 15.69 -7.95 -5.65
C TYR A 199 15.84 -6.86 -4.58
N LEU A 200 15.11 -7.01 -3.47
CA LEU A 200 15.25 -6.18 -2.28
C LEU A 200 15.50 -7.09 -1.08
N THR A 201 16.72 -7.06 -0.56
CA THR A 201 17.17 -7.84 0.59
C THR A 201 17.19 -6.96 1.83
N THR A 202 16.49 -7.39 2.87
CA THR A 202 16.46 -6.76 4.19
C THR A 202 16.74 -7.80 5.27
N HIS A 203 17.10 -7.35 6.47
CA HIS A 203 17.10 -8.23 7.63
C HIS A 203 15.71 -8.85 7.83
N PHE A 204 15.71 -10.13 8.21
CA PHE A 204 14.48 -10.83 8.59
C PHE A 204 13.95 -10.23 9.89
N ILE A 205 12.62 -10.18 10.01
CA ILE A 205 11.93 -9.67 11.20
C ILE A 205 11.01 -10.77 11.69
N ASP A 206 11.22 -11.19 12.93
CA ASP A 206 10.23 -11.97 13.65
C ASP A 206 9.16 -11.01 14.19
N LYS A 207 7.89 -11.25 13.82
CA LYS A 207 6.87 -10.21 13.91
C LYS A 207 5.57 -10.70 14.50
N ILE A 208 4.95 -9.81 15.29
CA ILE A 208 3.56 -9.93 15.72
C ILE A 208 2.75 -8.73 15.23
N ASP A 209 1.47 -8.98 14.92
CA ASP A 209 0.51 -7.93 14.60
C ASP A 209 0.28 -7.05 15.84
N ILE A 210 0.10 -5.74 15.62
CA ILE A 210 -0.22 -4.79 16.69
C ILE A 210 -1.59 -4.15 16.47
N GLY A 211 -2.25 -3.80 17.56
CA GLY A 211 -3.49 -3.05 17.60
C GLY A 211 -3.30 -1.64 18.16
N LEU A 212 -4.39 -1.12 18.73
CA LEU A 212 -4.42 0.22 19.34
C LEU A 212 -3.59 0.32 20.62
N GLU A 213 -3.24 -0.81 21.25
CA GLU A 213 -2.40 -0.87 22.44
C GLU A 213 -0.97 -0.34 22.22
N ARG A 214 -0.52 -0.29 20.95
CA ARG A 214 0.78 0.29 20.53
C ARG A 214 0.63 1.60 19.76
N LEU A 215 -0.50 2.29 19.89
CA LEU A 215 -0.73 3.55 19.18
C LEU A 215 0.32 4.61 19.54
N THR A 216 0.84 4.61 20.77
CA THR A 216 1.89 5.54 21.20
C THR A 216 3.17 5.39 20.40
N ASP A 217 3.61 4.15 20.14
CA ASP A 217 4.79 3.87 19.31
C ASP A 217 4.57 4.34 17.86
N LEU A 218 3.34 4.20 17.35
CA LEU A 218 2.98 4.69 16.02
C LEU A 218 2.97 6.22 15.93
N ILE A 219 2.59 6.90 17.01
CA ILE A 219 2.63 8.37 17.09
C ILE A 219 4.09 8.83 17.06
N GLU A 220 5.01 8.13 17.72
CA GLU A 220 6.44 8.41 17.64
C GLU A 220 6.96 8.28 16.19
N PHE A 221 6.58 7.22 15.49
CA PHE A 221 6.87 7.06 14.06
C PHE A 221 6.33 8.23 13.21
N ASP A 222 5.09 8.67 13.45
CA ASP A 222 4.48 9.81 12.75
C ASP A 222 5.23 11.11 13.06
N GLU A 223 5.66 11.33 14.30
CA GLU A 223 6.49 12.47 14.69
C GLU A 223 7.83 12.50 13.94
N VAL A 224 8.46 11.34 13.74
CA VAL A 224 9.67 11.23 12.93
C VAL A 224 9.38 11.56 11.46
N CYS A 225 8.30 11.03 10.89
CA CYS A 225 7.86 11.37 9.53
C CYS A 225 7.61 12.87 9.36
N ARG A 226 6.96 13.52 10.34
CA ARG A 226 6.63 14.95 10.34
C ARG A 226 7.86 15.86 10.27
N LYS A 227 9.00 15.41 10.79
CA LYS A 227 10.27 16.15 10.79
C LYS A 227 10.95 16.14 9.41
N ILE A 228 10.52 15.27 8.49
CA ILE A 228 11.06 15.19 7.13
C ILE A 228 10.21 16.08 6.21
N PRO A 229 10.69 17.29 5.84
CA PRO A 229 9.89 18.25 5.08
C PRO A 229 9.67 17.75 3.65
N TYR A 230 8.50 18.04 3.07
CA TYR A 230 8.19 17.53 1.73
C TYR A 230 9.21 17.99 0.66
N GLN A 231 9.83 19.16 0.86
CA GLN A 231 10.81 19.73 -0.06
C GLN A 231 12.13 18.94 -0.12
N SER A 232 12.47 18.17 0.92
CA SER A 232 13.69 17.35 0.93
C SER A 232 13.51 16.02 0.19
N ILE A 233 12.29 15.69 -0.24
CA ILE A 233 11.96 14.40 -0.88
C ILE A 233 12.21 14.52 -2.39
N SER A 234 13.35 14.03 -2.84
CA SER A 234 13.85 14.20 -4.20
C SER A 234 13.25 13.17 -5.19
N PHE A 235 11.94 13.26 -5.49
CA PHE A 235 11.28 12.35 -6.44
C PHE A 235 10.69 13.09 -7.65
N LYS A 236 11.22 12.79 -8.84
CA LYS A 236 10.90 13.46 -10.11
C LYS A 236 9.57 13.06 -10.79
N GLN A 237 8.73 12.18 -10.23
CA GLN A 237 7.54 11.70 -10.96
C GLN A 237 6.24 11.54 -10.15
N GLY A 238 5.27 12.40 -10.48
CA GLY A 238 3.99 11.96 -11.06
C GLY A 238 2.89 11.44 -10.15
N SER A 239 3.19 10.87 -8.97
CA SER A 239 2.13 10.52 -8.01
C SER A 239 1.95 11.66 -7.01
N TYR A 240 1.34 12.74 -7.47
CA TYR A 240 0.51 13.52 -6.57
C TYR A 240 -0.53 12.53 -6.05
N GLN A 241 -0.29 11.95 -4.87
CA GLN A 241 -1.02 10.78 -4.40
C GLN A 241 -2.50 11.12 -4.29
N ALA A 242 -3.37 10.14 -4.55
CA ALA A 242 -4.81 10.36 -4.60
C ALA A 242 -5.28 11.16 -3.39
N THR A 243 -4.82 10.80 -2.18
CA THR A 243 -5.16 11.49 -0.91
C THR A 243 -4.77 12.97 -0.89
N ASN A 244 -3.61 13.37 -1.42
CA ASN A 244 -3.25 14.81 -1.47
C ASN A 244 -4.08 15.57 -2.49
N ARG A 245 -4.43 14.91 -3.61
CA ARG A 245 -5.36 15.49 -4.58
C ARG A 245 -6.73 15.71 -3.92
N LEU A 246 -7.17 14.81 -3.03
CA LEU A 246 -8.46 14.95 -2.35
C LEU A 246 -8.57 16.27 -1.58
N LEU A 247 -7.47 16.75 -0.99
CA LEU A 247 -7.49 17.95 -0.13
C LEU A 247 -7.41 19.26 -0.92
N HIS A 248 -6.73 19.26 -2.07
CA HIS A 248 -6.55 20.46 -2.89
C HIS A 248 -7.53 20.58 -4.06
N ASP A 249 -8.16 19.48 -4.48
CA ASP A 249 -9.16 19.49 -5.55
C ASP A 249 -10.57 19.64 -4.94
N PRO A 250 -11.24 20.79 -5.11
CA PRO A 250 -12.57 21.01 -4.56
C PRO A 250 -13.61 19.99 -5.04
N LEU A 251 -13.45 19.42 -6.25
CA LEU A 251 -14.35 18.41 -6.79
C LEU A 251 -14.17 17.07 -6.06
N LEU A 252 -12.93 16.70 -5.73
CA LEU A 252 -12.65 15.48 -4.99
C LEU A 252 -13.11 15.61 -3.53
N LEU A 253 -12.84 16.75 -2.89
CA LEU A 253 -13.35 17.03 -1.55
C LEU A 253 -14.89 17.02 -1.52
N PHE A 254 -15.53 17.63 -2.52
CA PHE A 254 -16.97 17.56 -2.68
C PHE A 254 -17.46 16.11 -2.84
N SER A 255 -16.79 15.30 -3.65
CA SER A 255 -17.12 13.88 -3.82
C SER A 255 -17.03 13.09 -2.51
N MET A 256 -16.04 13.37 -1.65
CA MET A 256 -15.95 12.77 -0.32
C MET A 256 -17.12 13.18 0.58
N ILE A 257 -17.47 14.47 0.59
CA ILE A 257 -18.61 14.99 1.34
C ILE A 257 -19.92 14.33 0.87
N GLN A 258 -20.13 14.22 -0.45
CA GLN A 258 -21.30 13.53 -1.00
C GLN A 258 -21.32 12.04 -0.66
N HIS A 259 -20.15 11.39 -0.60
CA HIS A 259 -20.06 10.00 -0.19
C HIS A 259 -20.52 9.80 1.26
N LEU A 260 -20.20 10.74 2.15
CA LEU A 260 -20.55 10.70 3.56
C LEU A 260 -22.00 11.10 3.85
N LYS A 261 -22.57 12.01 3.06
CA LYS A 261 -23.90 12.58 3.29
C LYS A 261 -24.95 11.50 3.55
N GLY A 262 -25.52 11.49 4.76
CA GLY A 262 -26.57 10.56 5.16
C GLY A 262 -26.13 9.09 5.32
N LYS A 263 -24.83 8.80 5.30
CA LYS A 263 -24.31 7.46 5.64
C LYS A 263 -24.40 7.16 7.12
N VAL A 264 -24.22 8.18 7.96
CA VAL A 264 -24.40 8.07 9.41
C VAL A 264 -25.83 8.53 9.73
N LYS A 265 -26.72 7.56 9.98
CA LYS A 265 -28.14 7.81 10.21
C LYS A 265 -28.41 8.15 11.68
N HIS A 266 -28.07 9.38 12.06
CA HIS A 266 -28.35 9.91 13.39
C HIS A 266 -28.92 11.34 13.31
N PRO A 267 -30.05 11.66 13.94
CA PRO A 267 -30.69 12.98 13.81
C PRO A 267 -29.78 14.15 14.16
N LEU A 268 -28.99 14.04 15.24
CA LEU A 268 -28.06 15.10 15.64
C LEU A 268 -26.88 15.24 14.67
N ILE A 269 -26.44 14.15 14.02
CA ILE A 269 -25.36 14.23 13.04
C ILE A 269 -25.89 14.89 11.76
N GLN A 270 -27.08 14.52 11.33
CA GLN A 270 -27.72 15.11 10.15
C GLN A 270 -27.96 16.62 10.31
N SER A 271 -28.25 17.10 11.52
CA SER A 271 -28.42 18.54 11.77
C SER A 271 -27.10 19.32 11.74
N ILE A 272 -25.98 18.70 12.14
CA ILE A 272 -24.66 19.37 12.17
C ILE A 272 -23.79 19.11 10.94
N GLU A 273 -24.10 18.10 10.12
CA GLU A 273 -23.39 17.73 8.90
C GLU A 273 -23.10 18.92 7.97
N PRO A 274 -24.08 19.79 7.62
CA PRO A 274 -23.82 20.94 6.75
C PRO A 274 -22.78 21.90 7.33
N LYS A 275 -22.82 22.16 8.64
CA LYS A 275 -21.84 22.99 9.34
C LYS A 275 -20.45 22.34 9.29
N ALA A 276 -20.37 21.04 9.63
CA ALA A 276 -19.13 20.28 9.59
C ALA A 276 -18.48 20.31 8.19
N TYR A 277 -19.26 20.11 7.13
CA TYR A 277 -18.75 20.13 5.76
C TYR A 277 -18.29 21.51 5.29
N ASN A 278 -18.98 22.58 5.71
CA ASN A 278 -18.52 23.94 5.44
C ASN A 278 -17.20 24.21 6.15
N ARG A 279 -17.08 23.78 7.41
CA ARG A 279 -15.83 23.91 8.16
C ARG A 279 -14.67 23.16 7.50
N VAL A 280 -14.90 21.94 7.00
CA VAL A 280 -13.91 21.16 6.27
C VAL A 280 -13.42 21.89 5.01
N LYS A 281 -14.33 22.52 4.24
CA LYS A 281 -13.96 23.34 3.08
C LYS A 281 -13.12 24.57 3.46
N GLU A 282 -13.40 25.18 4.60
CA GLU A 282 -12.59 26.29 5.10
C GLU A 282 -11.19 25.83 5.49
N CYS A 283 -11.08 24.72 6.24
CA CYS A 283 -9.81 24.14 6.64
C CYS A 283 -8.98 23.70 5.43
N SER A 284 -9.60 23.08 4.41
CA SER A 284 -8.87 22.62 3.23
C SER A 284 -8.23 23.77 2.42
N ARG A 285 -8.88 24.94 2.38
CA ARG A 285 -8.34 26.14 1.73
C ARG A 285 -7.13 26.73 2.45
N LYS A 286 -6.96 26.43 3.75
CA LYS A 286 -5.82 26.88 4.56
C LYS A 286 -4.60 25.97 4.43
N ILE A 287 -4.71 24.85 3.71
CA ILE A 287 -3.58 23.91 3.56
C ILE A 287 -2.45 24.54 2.76
N ASN A 288 -1.33 24.77 3.43
CA ASN A 288 -0.06 25.14 2.82
C ASN A 288 0.88 23.92 2.81
N PRO A 289 1.20 23.33 1.65
CA PRO A 289 2.12 22.20 1.55
C PRO A 289 3.46 22.39 2.28
N LYS A 290 4.05 23.60 2.24
CA LYS A 290 5.33 23.90 2.91
C LYS A 290 5.28 23.78 4.43
N LYS A 291 4.11 24.01 5.02
CA LYS A 291 3.90 23.95 6.46
C LYS A 291 3.29 22.61 6.88
N HIS A 292 2.37 22.09 6.09
CA HIS A 292 1.47 21.00 6.48
C HIS A 292 1.84 19.65 5.87
N TYR A 293 2.75 19.59 4.90
CA TYR A 293 3.16 18.32 4.31
C TYR A 293 4.48 17.82 4.87
N CYS A 294 4.54 16.50 5.04
CA CYS A 294 5.73 15.75 5.45
C CYS A 294 5.84 14.46 4.63
N LEU A 295 6.89 13.69 4.88
CA LEU A 295 6.99 12.30 4.41
C LEU A 295 5.82 11.48 4.93
N LEU A 296 5.29 10.61 4.09
CA LEU A 296 4.21 9.67 4.41
C LEU A 296 4.55 8.28 3.87
N HIS A 297 4.16 7.25 4.60
CA HIS A 297 4.07 5.88 4.14
C HIS A 297 2.97 5.71 3.09
N ASN A 298 1.83 6.39 3.24
CA ASN A 298 0.62 6.37 2.41
C ASN A 298 -0.18 5.06 2.35
N ASP A 299 0.39 3.92 2.69
CA ASP A 299 -0.34 2.66 2.91
C ASP A 299 -0.20 2.17 4.35
N LEU A 300 -0.19 3.11 5.32
CA LEU A 300 -0.05 2.76 6.73
C LEU A 300 -1.37 2.18 7.27
N HIS A 301 -1.39 0.86 7.43
CA HIS A 301 -2.48 0.12 8.07
C HIS A 301 -1.93 -1.06 8.86
N HIS A 302 -2.76 -1.70 9.69
CA HIS A 302 -2.40 -2.80 10.61
C HIS A 302 -1.73 -4.05 10.00
N LYS A 303 -1.56 -4.12 8.66
CA LYS A 303 -0.85 -5.22 7.99
C LYS A 303 0.52 -4.82 7.46
N ASN A 304 0.87 -3.55 7.62
CA ASN A 304 2.15 -2.96 7.24
C ASN A 304 2.87 -2.42 8.48
N VAL A 305 2.33 -2.64 9.68
CA VAL A 305 2.90 -2.19 10.95
C VAL A 305 2.90 -3.36 11.91
N PHE A 306 4.06 -3.64 12.48
CA PHE A 306 4.32 -4.82 13.29
C PHE A 306 5.19 -4.48 14.49
N TRP A 307 5.20 -5.36 15.49
CA TRP A 307 6.22 -5.37 16.52
C TRP A 307 7.27 -6.43 16.18
N ASP A 308 8.52 -6.02 16.06
CA ASP A 308 9.66 -6.92 15.96
C ASP A 308 9.96 -7.49 17.34
N THR A 309 9.79 -8.80 17.50
CA THR A 309 10.03 -9.51 18.77
C THR A 309 11.52 -9.68 19.08
N THR A 310 12.38 -9.60 18.07
CA THR A 310 13.84 -9.74 18.23
C THR A 310 14.44 -8.44 18.74
N ASP A 311 14.10 -7.33 18.08
CA ASP A 311 14.63 -6.00 18.41
C ASP A 311 13.74 -5.23 19.39
N ASN A 312 12.57 -5.78 19.77
CA ASN A 312 11.57 -5.18 20.65
C ASN A 312 11.19 -3.75 20.23
N LYS A 313 10.83 -3.57 18.95
CA LYS A 313 10.51 -2.26 18.38
C LYS A 313 9.41 -2.30 17.32
N LEU A 314 8.83 -1.14 17.06
CA LEU A 314 7.87 -0.96 15.98
C LEU A 314 8.57 -1.03 14.62
N ILE A 315 8.04 -1.83 13.69
CA ILE A 315 8.51 -1.89 12.31
C ILE A 315 7.37 -1.63 11.31
N VAL A 316 7.64 -0.75 10.35
CA VAL A 316 6.77 -0.39 9.22
C VAL A 316 7.36 -0.96 7.93
N LEU A 317 6.54 -1.74 7.20
CA LEU A 317 6.88 -2.43 5.96
C LEU A 317 6.11 -1.88 4.76
N ASP A 318 6.56 -2.24 3.55
CA ASP A 318 5.85 -1.98 2.28
C ASP A 318 5.85 -0.50 1.86
N TRP A 319 7.05 0.09 1.82
CA TRP A 319 7.29 1.47 1.40
C TRP A 319 7.18 1.69 -0.12
N ASN A 320 6.51 0.81 -0.88
CA ASN A 320 6.30 0.99 -2.32
C ASN A 320 5.40 2.19 -2.64
N THR A 321 4.59 2.64 -1.67
CA THR A 321 3.63 3.74 -1.82
C THR A 321 4.05 5.01 -1.11
N TYR A 322 5.25 5.10 -0.54
CA TYR A 322 5.65 6.31 0.17
C TYR A 322 5.66 7.57 -0.72
N GLY A 323 5.61 8.72 -0.06
CA GLY A 323 5.58 10.02 -0.71
C GLY A 323 5.47 11.13 0.32
N TRP A 324 4.79 12.21 -0.03
CA TRP A 324 4.49 13.29 0.91
C TRP A 324 2.99 13.50 1.01
N GLY A 325 2.52 14.25 2.01
CA GLY A 325 1.12 14.65 2.16
C GLY A 325 0.82 15.21 3.55
N LEU A 326 -0.47 15.36 3.88
CA LEU A 326 -0.90 15.99 5.13
C LEU A 326 -0.36 15.25 6.35
N LYS A 327 0.34 15.99 7.24
CA LYS A 327 0.85 15.48 8.52
C LYS A 327 -0.24 14.73 9.29
N GLY A 328 0.08 13.54 9.78
CA GLY A 328 -0.83 12.71 10.57
C GLY A 328 -1.84 11.87 9.80
N ILE A 329 -1.92 11.96 8.47
CA ILE A 329 -2.87 11.17 7.67
C ILE A 329 -2.63 9.67 7.80
N ASP A 330 -1.39 9.23 7.99
CA ASP A 330 -1.06 7.82 8.10
C ASP A 330 -1.55 7.22 9.42
N VAL A 331 -1.44 7.96 10.53
CA VAL A 331 -2.08 7.58 11.81
C VAL A 331 -3.59 7.49 11.63
N ILE A 332 -4.20 8.46 10.93
CA ILE A 332 -5.64 8.47 10.66
C ILE A 332 -6.08 7.24 9.86
N LYS A 333 -5.34 6.85 8.83
CA LYS A 333 -5.59 5.63 8.05
C LYS A 333 -5.41 4.38 8.91
N PHE A 334 -4.39 4.33 9.75
CA PHE A 334 -4.16 3.18 10.62
C PHE A 334 -5.32 2.98 11.61
N VAL A 335 -5.67 4.02 12.38
CA VAL A 335 -6.70 3.91 13.43
C VAL A 335 -8.11 3.71 12.86
N SER A 336 -8.37 4.08 11.60
CA SER A 336 -9.67 3.86 10.98
C SER A 336 -10.06 2.38 10.86
N HIS A 337 -9.08 1.47 10.89
CA HIS A 337 -9.32 0.02 10.82
C HIS A 337 -9.87 -0.59 12.10
N PHE A 338 -9.89 0.16 13.21
CA PHE A 338 -10.26 -0.33 14.53
C PHE A 338 -11.56 0.32 15.03
N LYS A 339 -12.25 -0.40 15.92
CA LYS A 339 -13.27 0.23 16.78
C LYS A 339 -12.55 1.20 17.71
N LEU A 340 -12.97 2.46 17.71
CA LEU A 340 -12.21 3.56 18.28
C LEU A 340 -13.13 4.47 19.07
N ASP A 341 -12.87 4.67 20.35
CA ASP A 341 -13.50 5.77 21.11
C ASP A 341 -12.86 7.10 20.69
N PHE A 342 -13.69 8.05 20.27
CA PHE A 342 -13.19 9.32 19.73
C PHE A 342 -12.55 10.19 20.81
N ASN A 343 -13.08 10.20 22.03
CA ASN A 343 -12.55 11.03 23.11
C ASN A 343 -11.18 10.52 23.58
N TRP A 344 -11.02 9.20 23.68
CA TRP A 344 -9.73 8.56 23.90
C TRP A 344 -8.73 8.92 22.80
N PHE A 345 -9.11 8.78 21.53
CA PHE A 345 -8.24 9.12 20.40
C PHE A 345 -7.86 10.60 20.40
N LYS A 346 -8.82 11.47 20.69
CA LYS A 346 -8.59 12.91 20.83
C LYS A 346 -7.52 13.19 21.89
N HIS A 347 -7.66 12.60 23.07
CA HIS A 347 -6.73 12.80 24.17
C HIS A 347 -5.32 12.24 23.87
N ILE A 348 -5.24 11.03 23.31
CA ILE A 348 -3.97 10.36 23.06
C ILE A 348 -3.20 10.95 21.89
N TYR A 349 -3.90 11.51 20.89
CA TYR A 349 -3.28 11.99 19.65
C TYR A 349 -3.64 13.43 19.29
N LEU A 350 -4.93 13.74 19.06
CA LEU A 350 -5.32 15.04 18.50
C LEU A 350 -4.96 16.22 19.41
N ASP A 351 -5.02 16.05 20.73
CA ASP A 351 -4.67 17.09 21.70
C ASP A 351 -3.16 17.30 21.80
N LYS A 352 -2.35 16.28 21.48
CA LYS A 352 -0.89 16.34 21.55
C LYS A 352 -0.23 16.94 20.32
N ILE A 353 -0.88 16.86 19.16
CA ILE A 353 -0.33 17.44 17.94
C ILE A 353 -0.62 18.94 17.89
N ASP A 354 0.39 19.78 17.64
CA ASP A 354 0.19 21.21 17.37
C ASP A 354 -0.03 21.42 15.86
N ASP A 355 -1.23 21.09 15.39
CA ASP A 355 -1.59 21.17 13.98
C ASP A 355 -2.92 21.92 13.80
N GLU A 356 -2.92 22.94 12.93
CA GLU A 356 -4.14 23.69 12.60
C GLU A 356 -5.13 22.90 11.73
N ASN A 357 -4.75 21.69 11.30
CA ASN A 357 -5.52 20.82 10.42
C ASN A 357 -6.21 19.66 11.16
N LYS A 358 -6.28 19.68 12.50
CA LYS A 358 -6.96 18.64 13.29
C LYS A 358 -8.38 18.34 12.80
N GLN A 359 -9.19 19.35 12.49
CA GLN A 359 -10.53 19.11 11.96
C GLN A 359 -10.50 18.37 10.62
N LEU A 360 -9.52 18.66 9.76
CA LEU A 360 -9.40 17.97 8.49
C LEU A 360 -8.99 16.50 8.69
N LEU A 361 -8.12 16.22 9.65
CA LEU A 361 -7.76 14.85 10.05
C LEU A 361 -8.98 14.08 10.59
N VAL A 362 -9.79 14.70 11.44
CA VAL A 362 -11.04 14.09 11.95
C VAL A 362 -12.03 13.80 10.81
N PHE A 363 -12.17 14.72 9.85
CA PHE A 363 -13.01 14.49 8.67
C PHE A 363 -12.52 13.29 7.85
N LEU A 364 -11.20 13.18 7.64
CA LEU A 364 -10.59 12.05 6.93
C LEU A 364 -10.76 10.74 7.71
N LEU A 365 -10.71 10.78 9.03
CA LEU A 365 -10.96 9.60 9.87
C LEU A 365 -12.41 9.10 9.71
N ILE A 366 -13.39 10.02 9.77
CA ILE A 366 -14.80 9.68 9.51
C ILE A 366 -14.95 9.08 8.11
N TYR A 367 -14.35 9.71 7.10
CA TYR A 367 -14.37 9.21 5.72
C TYR A 367 -13.82 7.79 5.60
N TYR A 368 -12.61 7.53 6.10
CA TYR A 368 -12.01 6.20 6.02
C TYR A 368 -12.78 5.16 6.83
N LYS A 369 -13.29 5.50 8.04
CA LYS A 369 -14.14 4.59 8.81
C LYS A 369 -15.43 4.25 8.08
N VAL A 370 -16.11 5.21 7.45
CA VAL A 370 -17.33 4.91 6.66
C VAL A 370 -17.02 4.02 5.44
N GLN A 371 -15.85 4.16 4.81
CA GLN A 371 -15.46 3.27 3.71
C GLN A 371 -15.17 1.83 4.15
N GLN A 372 -14.64 1.66 5.36
CA GLN A 372 -14.19 0.37 5.88
C GLN A 372 -15.29 -0.35 6.65
N ASN A 373 -16.15 0.40 7.36
CA ASN A 373 -17.07 -0.14 8.34
C ASN A 373 -18.44 -0.46 7.74
N LYS A 374 -18.89 -1.70 7.94
CA LYS A 374 -20.25 -2.12 7.60
C LYS A 374 -21.26 -1.82 8.72
N ASP A 375 -20.78 -1.56 9.94
CA ASP A 375 -21.59 -1.39 11.15
C ASP A 375 -21.40 0.01 11.77
N ILE A 376 -21.69 1.03 10.96
CA ILE A 376 -21.63 2.45 11.36
C ILE A 376 -22.51 2.72 12.59
N GLN A 377 -23.65 2.05 12.68
CA GLN A 377 -24.67 2.33 13.70
C GLN A 377 -24.15 2.00 15.11
N SER A 378 -23.37 0.94 15.25
CA SER A 378 -22.80 0.53 16.54
C SER A 378 -21.79 1.53 17.13
N GLU A 379 -21.23 2.43 16.32
CA GLU A 379 -20.18 3.37 16.74
C GLU A 379 -20.66 4.82 16.82
N ILE A 380 -21.97 5.08 16.74
CA ILE A 380 -22.49 6.45 16.71
C ILE A 380 -22.13 7.22 17.97
N ASP A 381 -22.41 6.65 19.15
CA ASP A 381 -22.33 7.40 20.40
C ASP A 381 -20.89 7.63 20.86
N PHE A 382 -20.02 6.63 20.69
CA PHE A 382 -18.64 6.73 21.15
C PHE A 382 -17.66 7.27 20.10
N PHE A 383 -18.03 7.24 18.80
CA PHE A 383 -17.15 7.71 17.72
C PHE A 383 -17.77 8.81 16.86
N TYR A 384 -18.84 8.51 16.10
CA TYR A 384 -19.27 9.41 15.03
C TYR A 384 -19.84 10.73 15.57
N LEU A 385 -20.76 10.68 16.53
CA LEU A 385 -21.36 11.88 17.10
C LEU A 385 -20.32 12.83 17.69
N PRO A 386 -19.43 12.40 18.61
CA PRO A 386 -18.40 13.29 19.16
C PRO A 386 -17.40 13.76 18.09
N ALA A 387 -17.08 12.95 17.07
CA ALA A 387 -16.23 13.37 15.96
C ALA A 387 -16.88 14.48 15.11
N TYR A 388 -18.18 14.38 14.79
CA TYR A 388 -18.90 15.43 14.08
C TYR A 388 -19.05 16.69 14.92
N GLN A 389 -19.31 16.56 16.22
CA GLN A 389 -19.33 17.71 17.14
C GLN A 389 -17.98 18.43 17.16
N TYR A 390 -16.88 17.67 17.20
CA TYR A 390 -15.53 18.21 17.11
C TYR A 390 -15.28 19.01 15.82
N LEU A 391 -15.80 18.54 14.68
CA LEU A 391 -15.71 19.29 13.41
C LEU A 391 -16.44 20.62 13.46
N THR A 392 -17.51 20.71 14.25
CA THR A 392 -18.35 21.92 14.33
C THR A 392 -17.99 22.87 15.44
N GLN A 393 -17.05 22.53 16.34
CA GLN A 393 -16.66 23.37 17.46
C GLN A 393 -16.45 24.82 17.00
N GLU A 394 -17.44 25.66 17.28
CA GLU A 394 -17.32 27.10 17.24
C GLU A 394 -16.28 27.41 18.33
N ARG A 395 -15.21 28.12 18.00
CA ARG A 395 -14.36 28.66 19.08
C ARG A 395 -15.29 29.56 19.88
N GLU A 396 -15.64 29.15 21.10
CA GLU A 396 -16.26 30.05 22.07
C GLU A 396 -15.43 31.33 22.20
#